data_AF-A0A927LGF8-F1
#
_entry.id   AF-A0A927LGF8-F1
#
_cell.length_a   1.000
_cell.length_b   1.000
_cell.length_c   1.000
_cell.angle_alpha   90.00
_cell.angle_beta   90.00
_cell.angle_gamma   90.00
#
_symmetry.space_group_name_H-M   'P 1'
#
loop_
_entity.id
_entity.type
_entity.pdbx_description
1 polymer ?
#
loop_
_entity_poly.entity_id
_entity_poly.type
_entity_poly.pdbx_seq_one_letter_code
_entity_poly.pdbx_strand_id
1 'polypeptide(L)'
;MKNQTKLKDKPTHEEIYEKLSSLLNIKFKVQLKDSPIVFENFLQVKDVVSENENYVILFRSEKEILKFKDRNEFIANFISFIDIRIREFNEEFEDLQNFESRSMGIKYDENEVYMRHESIGHGTFKLNQIRNKLINLK
;
A
#
# COMPACT_ATOMS: atom_id res chain seq x y z
N MET A 1 -7.72 -13.13 -41.57
CA MET A 1 -7.41 -11.97 -40.69
C MET A 1 -7.46 -12.45 -39.25
N LYS A 2 -6.32 -12.57 -38.57
CA LYS A 2 -6.28 -12.94 -37.14
C LYS A 2 -6.29 -11.64 -36.34
N ASN A 3 -7.41 -11.34 -35.67
CA ASN A 3 -7.46 -10.30 -34.64
C ASN A 3 -6.60 -10.77 -33.47
N GLN A 4 -5.36 -10.32 -33.43
CA GLN A 4 -4.57 -10.36 -32.22
C GLN A 4 -5.11 -9.25 -31.30
N THR A 5 -5.99 -9.62 -30.39
CA THR A 5 -6.29 -8.79 -29.22
C THR A 5 -4.96 -8.60 -28.50
N LYS A 6 -4.35 -7.42 -28.62
CA LYS A 6 -3.23 -7.04 -27.76
C LYS A 6 -3.75 -7.16 -26.33
N LEU A 7 -3.28 -8.17 -25.60
CA LEU A 7 -3.38 -8.17 -24.14
C LEU A 7 -2.84 -6.81 -23.70
N LYS A 8 -3.70 -5.96 -23.14
CA LYS A 8 -3.23 -4.72 -22.53
C LYS A 8 -2.20 -5.11 -21.47
N ASP A 9 -1.04 -4.46 -21.52
CA ASP A 9 -0.05 -4.57 -20.44
C ASP A 9 -0.73 -4.28 -19.10
N LYS A 10 -0.27 -4.96 -18.03
CA LYS A 10 -0.75 -4.68 -16.67
C LYS A 10 -0.61 -3.17 -16.40
N PRO A 11 -1.62 -2.54 -15.77
CA PRO A 11 -1.54 -1.10 -15.49
C PRO A 11 -0.37 -0.79 -14.57
N THR A 12 0.28 0.36 -14.76
CA THR A 12 1.36 0.78 -13.87
C THR A 12 0.81 1.33 -12.55
N HIS A 13 1.68 1.43 -11.54
CA HIS A 13 1.36 2.06 -10.27
C HIS A 13 0.80 3.49 -10.46
N GLU A 14 1.43 4.26 -11.34
CA GLU A 14 1.03 5.64 -11.65
C GLU A 14 -0.33 5.69 -12.35
N GLU A 15 -0.59 4.80 -13.31
CA GLU A 15 -1.88 4.76 -14.00
C GLU A 15 -3.03 4.44 -13.04
N ILE A 16 -2.81 3.51 -12.11
CA ILE A 16 -3.78 3.17 -11.06
C ILE A 16 -4.02 4.38 -10.16
N TYR A 17 -2.95 5.06 -9.72
CA TYR A 17 -3.07 6.26 -8.91
C TYR A 17 -3.90 7.34 -9.62
N GLU A 18 -3.58 7.66 -10.88
CA GLU A 18 -4.30 8.72 -11.62
C GLU A 18 -5.78 8.37 -11.77
N LYS A 19 -6.08 7.08 -11.99
CA LYS A 19 -7.48 6.61 -12.08
C LYS A 19 -8.21 6.73 -10.75
N LEU A 20 -7.58 6.34 -9.64
CA LEU A 20 -8.13 6.52 -8.28
C LEU A 20 -8.36 8.00 -7.95
N SER A 21 -7.38 8.84 -8.28
CA SER A 21 -7.44 10.28 -8.04
C SER A 21 -8.59 10.92 -8.80
N SER A 22 -8.76 10.55 -10.08
CA SER A 22 -9.87 11.00 -10.90
C SER A 22 -11.23 10.49 -10.41
N LEU A 23 -11.31 9.22 -10.01
CA LEU A 23 -12.57 8.60 -9.56
C LEU A 23 -13.06 9.19 -8.24
N LEU A 24 -12.15 9.41 -7.30
CA LEU A 24 -12.48 9.79 -5.92
C LEU A 24 -12.28 11.28 -5.64
N ASN A 25 -11.72 12.01 -6.59
CA ASN A 25 -11.33 13.41 -6.45
C ASN A 25 -10.39 13.65 -5.23
N ILE A 26 -9.41 12.76 -5.06
CA ILE A 26 -8.41 12.80 -3.98
C ILE A 26 -7.02 12.90 -4.59
N LYS A 27 -6.20 13.85 -4.14
CA LYS A 27 -4.81 14.01 -4.62
C LYS A 27 -3.82 13.76 -3.50
N PHE A 28 -2.99 12.74 -3.66
CA PHE A 28 -1.99 12.32 -2.67
C PHE A 28 -0.72 11.72 -3.30
N LYS A 29 -0.47 11.99 -4.60
CA LYS A 29 0.69 11.50 -5.36
C LYS A 29 2.03 11.77 -4.66
N VAL A 30 2.17 12.96 -4.10
CA VAL A 30 3.41 13.41 -3.45
C VAL A 30 3.70 12.57 -2.21
N GLN A 31 2.67 12.20 -1.45
CA GLN A 31 2.78 11.36 -0.27
C GLN A 31 3.03 9.88 -0.65
N LEU A 32 2.48 9.42 -1.78
CA LEU A 32 2.73 8.08 -2.32
C LEU A 32 4.15 7.90 -2.88
N LYS A 33 4.76 8.96 -3.40
CA LYS A 33 6.11 8.89 -3.95
C LYS A 33 7.08 8.37 -2.88
N ASP A 34 7.86 7.36 -3.22
CA ASP A 34 8.82 6.68 -2.33
C ASP A 34 8.17 6.08 -1.08
N SER A 35 6.85 5.87 -1.10
CA SER A 35 6.14 5.14 -0.05
C SER A 35 6.23 3.63 -0.27
N PRO A 36 6.07 2.81 0.77
CA PRO A 36 6.03 1.36 0.64
C PRO A 36 4.76 0.84 -0.06
N ILE A 37 3.79 1.72 -0.37
CA ILE A 37 2.54 1.34 -1.03
C ILE A 37 2.75 1.29 -2.55
N VAL A 38 2.65 0.09 -3.11
CA VAL A 38 2.71 -0.11 -4.56
C VAL A 38 1.44 -0.79 -5.04
N PHE A 39 0.58 -0.04 -5.73
CA PHE A 39 -0.56 -0.59 -6.44
C PHE A 39 -0.14 -1.57 -7.54
N GLU A 40 -0.74 -2.75 -7.55
CA GLU A 40 -0.58 -3.75 -8.61
C GLU A 40 -1.77 -3.74 -9.57
N ASN A 41 -2.99 -3.59 -9.06
CA ASN A 41 -4.17 -3.61 -9.91
C ASN A 41 -5.32 -2.81 -9.31
N PHE A 42 -6.24 -2.38 -10.17
CA PHE A 42 -7.46 -1.70 -9.78
C PHE A 42 -8.64 -2.20 -10.61
N LEU A 43 -9.61 -2.81 -9.93
CA LEU A 43 -10.70 -3.56 -10.53
C LEU A 43 -12.05 -3.03 -10.07
N GLN A 44 -13.04 -3.10 -10.96
CA GLN A 44 -14.45 -3.04 -10.60
C GLN A 44 -14.98 -4.48 -10.57
N VAL A 45 -15.55 -4.88 -9.45
CA VAL A 45 -16.02 -6.23 -9.19
C VAL A 45 -17.53 -6.18 -8.93
N LYS A 46 -18.28 -6.93 -9.71
CA LYS A 46 -19.73 -7.13 -9.51
C LYS A 46 -19.95 -8.45 -8.78
N ASP A 47 -20.66 -8.39 -7.66
CA ASP A 47 -21.21 -9.57 -7.00
C ASP A 47 -22.32 -10.15 -7.87
N VAL A 48 -22.20 -11.42 -8.25
CA VAL A 48 -23.13 -12.08 -9.16
C VAL A 48 -24.47 -12.45 -8.51
N VAL A 49 -24.53 -12.55 -7.18
CA VAL A 49 -25.75 -12.89 -6.45
C VAL A 49 -26.48 -11.61 -6.03
N SER A 50 -25.75 -10.64 -5.47
CA SER A 50 -26.36 -9.41 -4.98
C SER A 50 -26.41 -8.28 -6.01
N GLU A 51 -25.82 -8.49 -7.19
CA GLU A 51 -25.63 -7.50 -8.26
C GLU A 51 -24.88 -6.23 -7.85
N ASN A 52 -24.35 -6.18 -6.63
CA ASN A 52 -23.64 -5.02 -6.11
C ASN A 52 -22.26 -4.87 -6.75
N GLU A 53 -21.93 -3.64 -7.12
CA GLU A 53 -20.61 -3.29 -7.67
C GLU A 53 -19.74 -2.65 -6.60
N ASN A 54 -18.47 -3.05 -6.57
CA ASN A 54 -17.46 -2.47 -5.70
C ASN A 54 -16.15 -2.29 -6.48
N TYR A 55 -15.30 -1.40 -6.00
CA TYR A 55 -13.94 -1.26 -6.43
C TYR A 55 -13.00 -2.07 -5.54
N VAL A 56 -11.93 -2.61 -6.13
CA VAL A 56 -10.90 -3.39 -5.45
C VAL A 56 -9.52 -2.93 -5.90
N ILE A 57 -8.64 -2.65 -4.94
CA ILE A 57 -7.21 -2.39 -5.17
C ILE A 57 -6.42 -3.60 -4.70
N LEU A 58 -5.52 -4.08 -5.57
CA LEU A 58 -4.49 -5.05 -5.24
C LEU A 58 -3.16 -4.31 -5.05
N PHE A 59 -2.40 -4.70 -4.03
CA PHE A 59 -1.06 -4.15 -3.78
C PHE A 59 0.00 -5.22 -4.07
N ARG A 60 1.14 -4.80 -4.64
CA ARG A 60 2.17 -5.71 -5.20
C ARG A 60 2.77 -6.66 -4.18
N SER A 61 2.93 -6.21 -2.94
CA SER A 61 3.64 -6.97 -1.89
C SER A 61 2.72 -7.40 -0.76
N GLU A 62 1.42 -7.17 -0.88
CA GLU A 62 0.46 -7.38 0.21
C GLU A 62 -0.50 -8.50 -0.13
N LYS A 63 -0.83 -9.30 0.89
CA LYS A 63 -1.91 -10.28 0.79
C LYS A 63 -3.28 -9.62 0.88
N GLU A 64 -3.34 -8.43 1.46
CA GLU A 64 -4.58 -7.70 1.66
C GLU A 64 -5.05 -7.04 0.36
N ILE A 65 -6.37 -7.06 0.18
CA ILE A 65 -7.04 -6.33 -0.89
C ILE A 65 -7.86 -5.22 -0.25
N LEU A 66 -7.90 -4.05 -0.89
CA LEU A 66 -8.73 -2.95 -0.41
C LEU A 66 -9.99 -2.85 -1.25
N LYS A 67 -11.14 -3.14 -0.64
CA LYS A 67 -12.46 -3.05 -1.26
C LYS A 67 -13.18 -1.76 -0.82
N PHE A 68 -13.92 -1.11 -1.71
CA PHE A 68 -14.77 0.04 -1.38
C PHE A 68 -15.84 0.28 -2.46
N LYS A 69 -16.98 0.89 -2.09
CA LYS A 69 -18.01 1.31 -3.06
C LYS A 69 -17.97 2.80 -3.38
N ASP A 70 -17.49 3.61 -2.45
CA ASP A 70 -17.51 5.07 -2.53
C ASP A 70 -16.27 5.71 -1.90
N ARG A 71 -16.18 7.04 -2.00
CA ARG A 71 -15.06 7.84 -1.49
C ARG A 71 -14.86 7.70 0.02
N ASN A 72 -15.95 7.63 0.80
CA ASN A 72 -15.85 7.59 2.25
C ASN A 72 -15.37 6.22 2.72
N GLU A 73 -15.89 5.16 2.10
CA GLU A 73 -15.43 3.79 2.32
C GLU A 73 -13.97 3.62 1.88
N PHE A 74 -13.57 4.20 0.75
CA PHE A 74 -12.17 4.23 0.34
C PHE A 74 -11.29 4.85 1.42
N ILE A 75 -11.62 6.07 1.88
CA ILE A 75 -10.80 6.78 2.86
C ILE A 75 -10.70 5.97 4.16
N ALA A 76 -11.82 5.43 4.66
CA ALA A 76 -11.83 4.65 5.88
C ALA A 76 -11.00 3.36 5.76
N ASN A 77 -11.20 2.59 4.69
CA ASN A 77 -10.51 1.32 4.49
C ASN A 77 -9.02 1.55 4.18
N PHE A 78 -8.67 2.64 3.50
CA PHE A 78 -7.28 2.97 3.17
C PHE A 78 -6.51 3.45 4.40
N ILE A 79 -7.14 4.20 5.30
CA ILE A 79 -6.56 4.52 6.61
C ILE A 79 -6.35 3.24 7.42
N SER A 80 -7.34 2.34 7.45
CA SER A 80 -7.22 1.05 8.17
C SER A 80 -6.06 0.21 7.64
N PHE A 81 -5.92 0.12 6.31
CA PHE A 81 -4.79 -0.55 5.67
C PHE A 81 -3.45 0.07 6.08
N ILE A 82 -3.35 1.41 6.06
CA ILE A 82 -2.13 2.10 6.50
C ILE A 82 -1.81 1.81 7.98
N ASP A 83 -2.81 1.80 8.85
CA ASP A 83 -2.63 1.54 10.28
C ASP A 83 -2.13 0.11 10.53
N ILE A 84 -2.59 -0.87 9.74
CA ILE A 84 -2.07 -2.24 9.76
C ILE A 84 -0.59 -2.25 9.35
N ARG A 85 -0.25 -1.59 8.23
CA ARG A 85 1.14 -1.55 7.73
C ARG A 85 2.11 -0.86 8.68
N ILE A 86 1.69 0.23 9.34
CA ILE A 86 2.52 0.91 10.35
C ILE A 86 2.80 -0.03 11.53
N ARG A 87 1.80 -0.79 11.98
CA ARG A 87 1.99 -1.75 13.06
C ARG A 87 2.95 -2.87 12.65
N GLU A 88 2.83 -3.43 11.45
CA GLU A 88 3.76 -4.46 10.96
C GLU A 88 5.20 -3.95 10.91
N PHE A 89 5.41 -2.69 10.51
CA PHE A 89 6.73 -2.05 10.58
C PHE A 89 7.26 -1.86 12.01
N ASN A 90 6.38 -1.54 12.97
CA ASN A 90 6.80 -1.47 14.37
C ASN A 90 7.17 -2.85 14.91
N GLU A 91 6.41 -3.89 14.55
CA GLU A 91 6.74 -5.28 14.91
C GLU A 91 8.08 -5.70 14.29
N GLU A 92 8.31 -5.40 13.01
CA GLU A 92 9.60 -5.68 12.34
C GLU A 92 10.76 -4.92 13.00
N PHE A 93 10.55 -3.68 13.43
CA PHE A 93 11.53 -2.89 14.14
C PHE A 93 11.90 -3.52 15.49
N GLU A 94 10.89 -3.91 16.28
CA GLU A 94 11.09 -4.58 17.57
C GLU A 94 11.82 -5.92 17.39
N ASP A 95 11.48 -6.70 16.37
CA ASP A 95 12.15 -7.95 16.04
C ASP A 95 13.61 -7.74 15.68
N LEU A 96 13.93 -6.70 14.90
CA LEU A 96 15.31 -6.32 14.57
C LEU A 96 16.11 -5.91 15.82
N GLN A 97 15.52 -5.08 16.69
CA GLN A 97 16.17 -4.69 17.96
C GLN A 97 16.41 -5.90 18.88
N ASN A 98 15.44 -6.82 18.95
CA ASN A 98 15.57 -8.07 19.69
C ASN A 98 16.65 -8.98 19.09
N PHE A 99 16.75 -9.05 17.76
CA PHE A 99 17.80 -9.80 17.09
C PHE A 99 19.18 -9.23 17.41
N GLU A 100 19.38 -7.91 17.31
CA GLU A 100 20.66 -7.26 17.62
C GLU A 100 21.09 -7.48 19.07
N SER A 101 20.17 -7.31 20.02
CA SER A 101 20.46 -7.49 21.45
C SER A 101 20.78 -8.94 21.84
N ARG A 102 20.21 -9.93 21.14
CA ARG A 102 20.43 -11.37 21.40
C ARG A 102 21.59 -11.96 20.60
N SER A 103 22.10 -11.25 19.60
CA SER A 103 23.15 -11.75 18.69
C SER A 103 24.57 -11.68 19.26
N MET A 104 24.76 -11.65 20.59
CA MET A 104 26.09 -11.63 21.20
C MET A 104 26.94 -12.81 20.71
N GLY A 105 27.91 -12.53 19.85
CA GLY A 105 28.84 -13.51 19.27
C GLY A 105 28.46 -14.09 17.90
N ILE A 106 27.30 -13.75 17.35
CA ILE A 106 26.89 -14.13 15.98
C ILE A 106 27.35 -13.03 15.02
N LYS A 107 28.09 -13.39 13.96
CA LYS A 107 28.41 -12.44 12.88
C LYS A 107 27.16 -12.22 12.04
N TYR A 108 26.68 -10.98 12.00
CA TYR A 108 25.67 -10.51 11.05
C TYR A 108 26.18 -9.25 10.34
N ASP A 109 25.55 -8.88 9.23
CA ASP A 109 25.88 -7.67 8.49
C ASP A 109 25.21 -6.45 9.15
N GLU A 110 25.99 -5.65 9.87
CA GLU A 110 25.53 -4.42 10.51
C GLU A 110 24.98 -3.41 9.51
N ASN A 111 25.50 -3.38 8.27
CA ASN A 111 24.98 -2.48 7.24
C ASN A 111 23.60 -2.91 6.77
N GLU A 112 23.35 -4.22 6.63
CA GLU A 112 22.03 -4.72 6.27
C GLU A 112 20.99 -4.34 7.34
N VAL A 113 21.34 -4.52 8.62
CA VAL A 113 20.45 -4.19 9.74
C VAL A 113 20.18 -2.68 9.81
N TYR A 114 21.23 -1.86 9.66
CA TYR A 114 21.08 -0.41 9.60
C TYR A 114 20.15 0.02 8.44
N MET A 115 20.35 -0.53 7.24
CA MET A 115 19.53 -0.22 6.07
C MET A 115 18.07 -0.63 6.27
N ARG A 116 17.80 -1.72 6.99
CA ARG A 116 16.44 -2.13 7.35
C ARG A 116 15.78 -1.15 8.31
N HIS A 117 16.48 -0.73 9.37
CA HIS A 117 15.97 0.31 10.28
C HIS A 117 15.62 1.61 9.55
N GLU A 118 16.51 2.06 8.65
CA GLU A 118 16.26 3.24 7.82
C GLU A 118 15.04 3.05 6.90
N SER A 119 14.92 1.88 6.26
CA SER A 119 13.77 1.55 5.39
C SER A 119 12.45 1.56 6.17
N ILE A 120 12.42 0.96 7.36
CA ILE A 120 11.26 0.94 8.25
C ILE A 120 10.90 2.37 8.68
N GLY A 121 11.88 3.14 9.15
CA GLY A 121 11.67 4.53 9.59
C GLY A 121 11.13 5.41 8.46
N HIS A 122 11.73 5.33 7.27
CA HIS A 122 11.27 6.07 6.09
C HIS A 122 9.87 5.64 5.66
N GLY A 123 9.62 4.33 5.61
CA GLY A 123 8.33 3.76 5.25
C GLY A 123 7.21 4.21 6.19
N THR A 124 7.43 4.09 7.50
CA THR A 124 6.49 4.55 8.54
C THR A 124 6.21 6.05 8.45
N PHE A 125 7.23 6.87 8.20
CA PHE A 125 7.06 8.31 8.00
C PHE A 125 6.15 8.61 6.81
N LYS A 126 6.40 7.98 5.65
CA LYS A 126 5.58 8.14 4.43
C LYS A 126 4.14 7.70 4.64
N LEU A 127 3.94 6.55 5.26
CA LEU A 127 2.61 6.04 5.60
C LEU A 127 1.84 7.03 6.48
N ASN A 128 2.48 7.60 7.50
CA ASN A 128 1.88 8.64 8.34
C ASN A 128 1.51 9.91 7.56
N GLN A 129 2.32 10.34 6.58
CA GLN A 129 1.97 11.48 5.72
C GLN A 129 0.71 11.21 4.89
N ILE A 130 0.60 10.01 4.31
CA ILE A 130 -0.59 9.61 3.55
C ILE A 130 -1.80 9.55 4.47
N ARG A 131 -1.68 8.90 5.63
CA ARG A 131 -2.72 8.77 6.65
C ARG A 131 -3.27 10.13 7.07
N ASN A 132 -2.40 11.05 7.48
CA ASN A 132 -2.78 12.38 7.93
C ASN A 132 -3.47 13.17 6.81
N LYS A 133 -3.00 13.02 5.57
CA LYS A 133 -3.66 13.64 4.41
C LYS A 133 -5.09 13.13 4.23
N LEU A 134 -5.32 11.84 4.41
CA LEU A 134 -6.64 11.21 4.27
C LEU A 134 -7.59 11.53 5.43
N ILE A 135 -7.07 11.61 6.66
CA ILE A 135 -7.85 12.06 7.83
C ILE A 135 -8.39 13.48 7.61
N ASN A 136 -7.57 14.38 7.05
CA ASN A 136 -7.99 15.75 6.76
C ASN A 136 -8.99 15.87 5.59
N LEU A 137 -9.29 14.76 4.90
CA LEU A 137 -10.25 14.70 3.78
C LEU A 137 -11.58 14.04 4.16
N LYS A 138 -11.66 13.43 5.34
CA LYS A 138 -12.90 12.98 5.98
C LYS A 138 -13.73 14.20 6.39
#